data_AF-A0A2S8AAN9-F1
#
_entry.id   AF-A0A2S8AAN9-F1
#
_cell.length_a   1.000
_cell.length_b   1.000
_cell.length_c   1.000
_cell.angle_alpha   90.00
_cell.angle_beta   90.00
_cell.angle_gamma   90.00
#
_symmetry.space_group_name_H-M   'P 1'
#
loop_
_entity.id
_entity.type
_entity.pdbx_description
1 polymer ?
#
loop_
_entity_poly.entity_id
_entity_poly.type
_entity_poly.pdbx_seq_one_letter_code
_entity_poly.pdbx_strand_id
1 'polypeptide(L)'
;MNKPVKYLKIEKKIFTSPLGKIGYIVIFVLLGAIFMSILDFILYGFIDNFYLTKFIFNGEMSFSRWFSLIYSQYSYSFLKILFFGIIFLFIAIYRSKTLNKIFSK
;
A
#
# COMPACT_ATOMS: atom_id res chain seq x y z
N MET A 1 -21.85 -13.88 -28.50
CA MET A 1 -21.66 -13.21 -27.20
C MET A 1 -20.95 -14.15 -26.24
N ASN A 2 -19.68 -13.92 -25.93
CA ASN A 2 -18.97 -14.71 -24.91
C ASN A 2 -19.55 -14.36 -23.53
N LYS A 3 -20.12 -15.34 -22.84
CA LYS A 3 -20.62 -15.16 -21.47
C LYS A 3 -19.48 -14.57 -20.62
N PRO A 4 -19.71 -13.48 -19.86
CA PRO A 4 -18.65 -12.86 -19.06
C PRO A 4 -18.15 -13.86 -18.02
N VAL A 5 -16.82 -13.97 -17.94
CA VAL A 5 -16.11 -14.89 -17.04
C VAL A 5 -16.55 -14.65 -15.59
N LYS A 6 -16.65 -15.71 -14.79
CA LYS A 6 -17.21 -15.69 -13.42
C LYS A 6 -16.62 -14.59 -12.54
N TYR A 7 -15.32 -14.27 -12.67
CA TYR A 7 -14.66 -13.21 -11.90
C TYR A 7 -15.17 -11.79 -12.23
N LEU A 8 -15.52 -11.50 -13.49
CA LEU A 8 -16.03 -10.20 -13.92
C LEU A 8 -17.41 -9.90 -13.32
N LYS A 9 -18.23 -10.93 -13.06
CA LYS A 9 -19.53 -10.77 -12.39
C LYS A 9 -19.37 -10.39 -10.92
N ILE A 10 -18.37 -10.98 -10.25
CA ILE A 10 -18.04 -10.67 -8.85
C ILE A 10 -17.51 -9.24 -8.76
N GLU A 11 -16.58 -8.86 -9.65
CA GLU A 11 -16.09 -7.49 -9.72
C GLU A 11 -17.22 -6.49 -10.00
N LYS A 12 -18.13 -6.78 -10.93
CA LYS A 12 -19.28 -5.90 -11.17
C LYS A 12 -20.06 -5.67 -9.87
N LYS A 13 -20.35 -6.72 -9.10
CA LYS A 13 -21.07 -6.61 -7.81
C LYS A 13 -20.33 -5.71 -6.81
N ILE A 14 -19.00 -5.79 -6.75
CA ILE A 14 -18.15 -4.97 -5.87
C ILE A 14 -18.11 -3.51 -6.34
N PHE A 15 -17.93 -3.28 -7.65
CA PHE A 15 -17.74 -1.95 -8.23
C PHE A 15 -19.03 -1.25 -8.68
N THR A 16 -20.22 -1.86 -8.55
CA THR A 16 -21.50 -1.15 -8.73
C THR A 16 -22.08 -0.64 -7.41
N SER A 17 -21.76 -1.29 -6.29
CA SER A 17 -22.14 -0.82 -4.96
C SER A 17 -21.18 0.28 -4.45
N PRO A 18 -21.66 1.43 -3.96
CA PRO A 18 -20.81 2.43 -3.31
C PRO A 18 -20.00 1.85 -2.15
N LEU A 19 -20.64 1.02 -1.32
CA LEU A 19 -20.00 0.33 -0.19
C LEU A 19 -18.89 -0.64 -0.65
N GLY A 20 -19.11 -1.36 -1.75
CA GLY A 20 -18.11 -2.26 -2.31
C GLY A 20 -16.87 -1.53 -2.84
N LYS A 21 -17.07 -0.37 -3.49
CA LYS A 21 -15.96 0.51 -3.92
C LYS A 21 -15.17 1.04 -2.73
N ILE A 22 -15.86 1.53 -1.70
CA ILE A 22 -15.21 2.07 -0.51
C ILE A 22 -14.43 0.97 0.21
N GLY A 23 -15.03 -0.21 0.41
CA GLY A 23 -14.36 -1.35 1.02
C GLY A 23 -13.11 -1.80 0.23
N TYR A 24 -13.20 -1.84 -1.10
CA TYR A 24 -12.04 -2.09 -1.97
C TYR A 24 -10.94 -1.06 -1.74
N ILE A 25 -11.27 0.24 -1.80
CA ILE A 25 -10.29 1.32 -1.60
C ILE A 25 -9.63 1.18 -0.22
N VAL A 26 -10.41 0.99 0.85
CA VAL A 26 -9.89 0.89 2.22
C VAL A 26 -8.93 -0.29 2.35
N ILE A 27 -9.30 -1.48 1.87
CA ILE A 27 -8.45 -2.68 1.97
C ILE A 27 -7.12 -2.46 1.24
N PHE A 28 -7.17 -1.96 0.01
CA PHE A 28 -5.97 -1.78 -0.81
C PHE A 28 -5.09 -0.61 -0.36
N VAL A 29 -5.68 0.48 0.15
CA VAL A 29 -4.93 1.56 0.79
C VAL A 29 -4.23 1.07 2.05
N LEU A 30 -4.90 0.26 2.87
CA LEU A 30 -4.32 -0.28 4.10
C LEU A 30 -3.18 -1.26 3.81
N LEU A 31 -3.35 -2.16 2.84
CA LEU A 31 -2.28 -3.05 2.37
C LEU A 31 -1.10 -2.27 1.78
N GLY A 32 -1.37 -1.26 0.95
CA GLY A 32 -0.35 -0.39 0.38
C GLY A 32 0.40 0.41 1.44
N ALA A 33 -0.31 0.92 2.44
CA ALA A 33 0.28 1.63 3.57
C ALA A 33 1.22 0.73 4.38
N ILE A 34 0.78 -0.48 4.73
CA ILE A 34 1.63 -1.46 5.45
C ILE A 34 2.88 -1.79 4.65
N PHE A 35 2.74 -2.11 3.37
CA PHE A 35 3.88 -2.46 2.51
C PHE A 35 4.89 -1.31 2.41
N MET A 36 4.40 -0.09 2.21
CA MET A 36 5.27 1.09 2.09
C MET A 36 5.89 1.49 3.42
N SER A 37 5.21 1.31 4.56
CA SER A 37 5.80 1.49 5.89
C SER A 37 6.98 0.55 6.10
N ILE A 38 6.84 -0.72 5.69
CA ILE A 38 7.91 -1.71 5.80
C ILE A 38 9.10 -1.30 4.93
N LEU A 39 8.86 -0.96 3.65
CA LEU A 39 9.93 -0.52 2.75
C LEU A 39 10.63 0.75 3.24
N ASP A 40 9.85 1.72 3.71
CA ASP A 40 10.37 2.98 4.22
C ASP A 40 11.19 2.81 5.49
N PHE A 41 10.74 1.95 6.41
CA PHE A 41 11.49 1.59 7.61
C PHE A 41 12.82 0.93 7.27
N ILE A 42 12.81 0.00 6.31
CA ILE A 42 14.03 -0.66 5.81
C ILE A 42 14.97 0.38 5.20
N LEU A 43 14.47 1.21 4.28
CA LEU A 43 15.27 2.24 3.62
C LEU A 43 15.84 3.25 4.61
N TYR A 44 15.04 3.69 5.58
CA TYR A 44 15.48 4.59 6.64
C TYR A 44 16.63 3.98 7.45
N GLY A 45 16.53 2.68 7.78
CA GLY A 45 17.60 1.95 8.45
C GLY A 45 18.91 1.83 7.67
N PHE A 46 18.85 1.87 6.32
CA PHE A 46 20.02 1.85 5.44
C PHE A 46 20.55 3.25 5.06
N ILE A 47 19.70 4.27 5.05
CA ILE A 47 20.09 5.65 4.72
C ILE A 47 20.83 6.30 5.89
N ASP A 48 20.59 5.86 7.13
CA ASP A 48 21.33 6.33 8.30
C ASP A 48 22.74 5.72 8.35
N ASN A 49 23.60 6.24 7.47
CA ASN A 49 24.98 5.82 7.28
C ASN A 49 25.78 5.79 8.59
N PHE A 50 25.45 6.64 9.57
CA PHE A 50 26.21 6.70 10.82
C PHE A 50 25.98 5.46 11.69
N TYR A 51 24.71 5.11 11.97
CA TYR A 51 24.41 3.93 12.78
C TYR A 51 24.58 2.63 11.99
N LEU A 52 24.30 2.65 10.69
CA LEU A 52 24.58 1.51 9.81
C LEU A 52 26.08 1.19 9.81
N THR A 53 26.96 2.19 9.75
CA THR A 53 28.41 1.96 9.76
C THR A 53 28.89 1.37 11.08
N LYS A 54 28.42 1.92 12.21
CA LYS A 54 28.74 1.37 13.54
C LYS A 54 28.24 -0.06 13.74
N PHE A 55 27.10 -0.41 13.14
CA PHE A 55 26.53 -1.75 13.20
C PHE A 55 27.21 -2.74 12.24
N ILE A 56 27.25 -2.44 10.94
CA ILE A 56 27.70 -3.36 9.89
C ILE A 56 29.22 -3.40 9.76
N PHE A 57 29.90 -2.26 9.80
CA PHE A 57 31.32 -2.17 9.44
C PHE A 57 32.25 -2.18 10.65
N ASN A 58 31.85 -1.56 11.77
CA ASN A 58 32.71 -1.48 12.96
C ASN A 58 32.36 -2.49 14.07
N GLY A 59 31.16 -3.08 14.04
CA GLY A 59 30.69 -3.99 15.10
C GLY A 59 30.54 -3.33 16.49
N GLU A 60 30.57 -2.00 16.55
CA GLU A 60 30.47 -1.20 17.78
C GLU A 60 29.04 -1.16 18.36
N MET A 61 28.06 -1.67 17.61
CA MET A 61 26.65 -1.64 17.97
C MET A 61 26.01 -3.01 17.81
N SER A 62 25.24 -3.45 18.80
CA SER A 62 24.43 -4.67 18.68
C SER A 62 23.17 -4.43 17.85
N PHE A 63 22.65 -5.49 17.22
CA PHE A 63 21.41 -5.45 16.43
C PHE A 63 20.23 -4.88 17.23
N SER A 64 20.08 -5.28 18.50
CA SER A 64 19.00 -4.79 19.36
C SER A 64 19.06 -3.28 19.59
N ARG A 65 20.27 -2.74 19.78
CA ARG A 65 20.48 -1.30 19.99
C ARG A 65 20.29 -0.51 18.69
N TRP A 66 20.81 -1.01 17.58
CA TRP A 66 20.61 -0.44 16.24
C TRP A 66 19.12 -0.40 15.87
N PHE A 67 18.42 -1.53 16.04
CA PHE A 67 16.99 -1.62 15.75
C PHE A 67 16.16 -0.70 16.64
N SER A 68 16.45 -0.63 17.94
CA SER A 68 15.77 0.26 18.88
C SER A 68 15.96 1.74 18.50
N LEU A 69 17.14 2.13 18.03
CA LEU A 69 17.41 3.51 17.61
C LEU A 69 16.61 3.86 16.35
N ILE A 70 16.65 3.02 15.32
CA ILE A 70 15.87 3.21 14.10
C ILE A 70 14.38 3.28 14.42
N TYR A 71 13.88 2.34 15.23
CA TYR A 71 12.49 2.32 15.65
C TYR A 71 12.07 3.59 16.40
N SER A 72 12.92 4.09 17.31
CA SER A 72 12.62 5.30 18.09
C SER A 72 12.63 6.59 17.27
N GLN A 73 13.37 6.62 16.15
CA GLN A 73 13.55 7.81 15.31
C GLN A 73 12.69 7.77 14.05
N TYR A 74 12.16 6.61 13.69
CA TYR A 74 11.28 6.45 12.54
C TYR A 74 9.97 7.22 12.72
N SER A 75 9.77 8.24 11.90
CA SER A 75 8.54 9.04 11.87
C SER A 75 7.68 8.63 10.69
N TYR A 76 6.48 8.10 10.99
CA TYR A 76 5.53 7.68 9.97
C TYR A 76 4.89 8.90 9.26
N SER A 77 4.90 8.91 7.93
CA SER A 77 4.29 9.97 7.13
C SER A 77 2.89 9.60 6.62
N PHE A 78 1.87 10.30 7.14
CA PHE A 78 0.48 10.19 6.68
C PHE A 78 0.26 10.59 5.21
N LEU A 79 1.19 11.36 4.63
CA LEU A 79 1.10 11.80 3.23
C LEU A 79 1.05 10.61 2.26
N LYS A 80 1.70 9.49 2.63
CA LYS A 80 1.69 8.25 1.86
C LYS A 80 0.27 7.65 1.78
N ILE A 81 -0.47 7.63 2.89
CA ILE A 81 -1.85 7.12 2.92
C ILE A 81 -2.74 7.95 2.00
N LEU A 82 -2.65 9.29 2.09
CA LEU A 82 -3.44 10.20 1.25
C LEU A 82 -3.14 9.97 -0.24
N PHE A 83 -1.87 9.86 -0.59
CA PHE A 83 -1.45 9.63 -1.97
C PHE A 83 -2.01 8.32 -2.54
N PHE A 84 -1.90 7.21 -1.80
CA PHE A 84 -2.49 5.93 -2.23
C PHE A 84 -4.02 5.97 -2.27
N GLY A 85 -4.66 6.66 -1.32
CA GLY A 85 -6.11 6.86 -1.32
C GLY A 85 -6.60 7.49 -2.62
N ILE A 86 -5.91 8.53 -3.10
CA ILE A 86 -6.24 9.20 -4.36
C ILE A 86 -6.03 8.25 -5.56
N ILE A 87 -4.92 7.51 -5.61
CA ILE A 87 -4.65 6.56 -6.70
C ILE A 87 -5.74 5.49 -6.77
N PHE A 88 -6.07 4.85 -5.65
CA PHE A 88 -7.08 3.79 -5.62
C PHE A 88 -8.49 4.30 -5.90
N LEU A 89 -8.79 5.57 -5.56
CA LEU A 89 -10.04 6.22 -5.96
C LEU A 89 -10.15 6.30 -7.50
N PHE A 90 -9.09 6.76 -8.19
CA PHE A 90 -9.08 6.81 -9.66
C PHE A 90 -9.23 5.42 -10.28
N ILE A 91 -8.53 4.41 -9.74
CA ILE A 91 -8.65 3.01 -10.20
C ILE A 91 -10.07 2.50 -10.01
N ALA A 92 -10.69 2.73 -8.85
CA ALA A 92 -12.05 2.28 -8.56
C ALA A 92 -13.09 2.93 -9.49
N ILE A 93 -12.94 4.23 -9.77
CA ILE A 93 -13.81 4.95 -10.73
C ILE A 93 -13.62 4.40 -12.14
N TYR A 94 -12.37 4.25 -12.59
CA TYR A 94 -12.07 3.70 -13.91
C TYR A 94 -12.63 2.29 -14.08
N ARG A 95 -12.39 1.40 -13.09
CA ARG A 95 -12.86 0.01 -13.13
C ARG A 95 -14.39 -0.08 -13.14
N SER A 96 -15.06 0.76 -12.35
CA SER A 96 -16.53 0.85 -12.33
C SER A 96 -17.09 1.24 -13.70
N LYS A 97 -16.51 2.25 -14.37
CA LYS A 97 -16.92 2.66 -15.73
C LYS A 97 -16.72 1.54 -16.75
N THR A 98 -15.58 0.87 -16.73
CA THR A 98 -15.25 -0.22 -17.66
C THR A 98 -16.19 -1.42 -17.49
N LEU A 99 -16.47 -1.84 -16.25
CA LEU A 99 -17.40 -2.94 -15.97
C LEU A 99 -18.83 -2.61 -16.43
N ASN A 100 -19.30 -1.38 -16.21
CA ASN A 100 -20.63 -0.98 -16.71
C ASN A 100 -20.72 -1.09 -18.24
N LYS A 101 -19.68 -0.66 -18.98
CA LYS A 101 -19.62 -0.74 -20.44
C LYS A 101 -19.58 -2.18 -20.97
N ILE A 102 -18.91 -3.09 -20.27
CA ILE A 102 -18.80 -4.50 -20.65
C ILE A 102 -20.15 -5.22 -20.49
N PHE A 103 -20.92 -4.89 -19.45
CA PHE A 103 -22.18 -5.57 -19.14
C PHE A 103 -23.43 -4.86 -19.67
N SER A 104 -23.29 -3.67 -20.27
CA SER A 104 -24.37 -2.99 -20.99
C SER A 104 -24.41 -3.34 -22.48
N LYS A 105 -23.40 -4.07 -22.98
CA LYS A 105 -23.33 -4.65 -24.32
C LYS A 105 -23.77 -6.10 -24.28
#